data_AF-A0A7V3UVY8-F1
#
_entry.id   AF-A0A7V3UVY8-F1
#
_cell.length_a   1.000
_cell.length_b   1.000
_cell.length_c   1.000
_cell.angle_alpha   90.00
_cell.angle_beta   90.00
_cell.angle_gamma   90.00
#
_symmetry.space_group_name_H-M   'P 1'
#
loop_
_entity.id
_entity.type
_entity.pdbx_description
1 polymer ?
#
loop_
_entity_poly.entity_id
_entity_poly.type
_entity_poly.pdbx_seq_one_letter_code
_entity_poly.pdbx_strand_id
1 'polypeptide(L)'
;MKLDAKTIYAQSSDIKSRTYLEYRRDMKRKAIAELEVIEWLEKKLKKLNPKKKVKIYKSGGDKFLWFLRKGGISREPDFIAEINGDKIEFEFQYAEKENLDFYDFKISKVSKKKGNRRVPIDNKFFIYIHKPLLKYAIFNSDWIMKNGEYGMVEAWRSYAFRIPKHKFEKILLKDKDLPKLCYLIDAKNYLLNFQHNLIEINRDKLSYLFQQVIDDNKILKIIPKDLDSFFKVCFVLDHLNKIPQNANLWLVYILSYIKDNLSLEDISKIVYSIDFLYSKVELQSNEINLLVKKIKELERLIDKYSQEDGSYKSSLTASPLDETRYALFSINLLEDLIQDIIFYYTVKELKPIEKIYQSLKYLDKTYKLIKDAMDKMN
;
A
#
# COMPACT_ATOMS: atom_id res chain seq x y z
N MET A 1 14.55 18.36 4.66
CA MET A 1 13.25 18.74 5.24
C MET A 1 13.18 18.33 6.70
N LYS A 2 12.57 19.15 7.55
CA LYS A 2 12.26 18.78 8.94
C LYS A 2 11.07 17.81 8.90
N LEU A 3 11.24 16.57 9.34
CA LEU A 3 10.15 15.58 9.40
C LEU A 3 9.08 16.06 10.38
N ASP A 4 7.80 15.93 10.03
CA ASP A 4 6.73 16.29 10.95
C ASP A 4 6.59 15.24 12.06
N ALA A 5 5.97 15.63 13.18
CA ALA A 5 5.85 14.76 14.36
C ALA A 5 5.11 13.43 14.09
N LYS A 6 4.19 13.37 13.11
CA LYS A 6 3.50 12.12 12.75
C LYS A 6 4.43 11.20 11.97
N THR A 7 5.24 11.75 11.06
CA THR A 7 6.28 11.01 10.34
C THR A 7 7.36 10.49 11.29
N ILE A 8 7.81 11.31 12.25
CA ILE A 8 8.77 10.90 13.29
C ILE A 8 8.16 9.77 14.16
N TYR A 9 6.89 9.87 14.53
CA TYR A 9 6.20 8.83 15.31
C TYR A 9 6.12 7.51 14.53
N ALA A 10 5.67 7.53 13.28
CA ALA A 10 5.61 6.33 12.45
C ALA A 10 6.99 5.65 12.31
N GLN A 11 8.04 6.44 12.07
CA GLN A 11 9.42 5.94 11.97
C GLN A 11 9.99 5.43 13.31
N SER A 12 9.56 5.97 14.44
CA SER A 12 10.09 5.62 15.77
C SER A 12 9.27 4.58 16.56
N SER A 13 8.02 4.32 16.20
CA SER A 13 7.15 3.32 16.85
C SER A 13 7.06 2.00 16.08
N ASP A 14 6.82 2.05 14.76
CA ASP A 14 6.45 0.87 13.96
C ASP A 14 7.58 0.36 13.05
N ILE A 15 8.57 1.20 12.73
CA ILE A 15 9.66 0.90 11.79
C ILE A 15 10.95 0.45 12.51
N LYS A 16 11.00 0.45 13.86
CA LYS A 16 12.22 0.20 14.64
C LYS A 16 12.96 -1.11 14.34
N SER A 17 12.31 -2.11 13.75
CA SER A 17 12.92 -3.40 13.36
C SER A 17 12.79 -3.73 11.87
N ARG A 18 12.35 -2.79 11.02
CA ARG A 18 12.02 -3.03 9.60
C ARG A 18 12.67 -1.97 8.72
N THR A 19 13.03 -2.34 7.50
CA THR A 19 13.38 -1.37 6.47
C THR A 19 12.13 -0.59 6.04
N TYR A 20 12.32 0.64 5.54
CA TYR A 20 11.23 1.48 5.03
C TYR A 20 10.41 0.78 3.93
N LEU A 21 11.08 -0.03 3.11
CA LEU A 21 10.47 -0.82 2.04
C LEU A 21 9.55 -1.94 2.56
N GLU A 22 9.96 -2.65 3.61
CA GLU A 22 9.12 -3.68 4.25
C GLU A 22 7.89 -3.06 4.92
N TYR A 23 8.06 -1.90 5.55
CA TYR A 23 6.93 -1.14 6.09
C TYR A 23 5.93 -0.75 4.99
N ARG A 24 6.42 -0.24 3.86
CA ARG A 24 5.57 0.13 2.71
C ARG A 24 4.79 -1.07 2.16
N ARG A 25 5.41 -2.25 2.06
CA ARG A 25 4.72 -3.50 1.67
C ARG A 25 3.59 -3.83 2.63
N ASP A 26 3.85 -3.85 3.93
CA ASP A 26 2.86 -4.21 4.94
C ASP A 26 1.67 -3.23 4.95
N MET A 27 1.97 -1.94 4.80
CA MET A 27 0.96 -0.89 4.68
C MET A 27 0.12 -1.08 3.41
N LYS A 28 0.75 -1.37 2.25
CA LYS A 28 0.03 -1.69 1.00
C LYS A 28 -0.88 -2.91 1.11
N ARG A 29 -0.50 -3.93 1.89
CA ARG A 29 -1.39 -5.08 2.16
C ARG A 29 -2.70 -4.65 2.83
N LYS A 30 -2.61 -3.77 3.85
CA LYS A 30 -3.81 -3.17 4.50
C LYS A 30 -4.61 -2.33 3.49
N ALA A 31 -3.90 -1.53 2.68
CA ALA A 31 -4.48 -0.68 1.65
C ALA A 31 -5.35 -1.44 0.65
N ILE A 32 -4.85 -2.59 0.16
CA ILE A 32 -5.55 -3.41 -0.81
C ILE A 32 -6.92 -3.81 -0.26
N ALA A 33 -6.96 -4.33 0.96
CA ALA A 33 -8.23 -4.75 1.57
C ALA A 33 -9.19 -3.56 1.74
N GLU A 34 -8.70 -2.41 2.23
CA GLU A 34 -9.53 -1.23 2.44
C GLU A 34 -10.11 -0.65 1.16
N LEU A 35 -9.28 -0.50 0.12
CA LEU A 35 -9.70 0.10 -1.14
C LEU A 35 -10.67 -0.80 -1.91
N GLU A 36 -10.43 -2.12 -1.93
CA GLU A 36 -11.34 -3.06 -2.60
C GLU A 36 -12.70 -3.18 -1.90
N VAL A 37 -12.74 -2.96 -0.58
CA VAL A 37 -13.98 -3.05 0.21
C VAL A 37 -14.92 -1.88 -0.02
N ILE A 38 -14.44 -0.70 -0.48
CA ILE A 38 -15.26 0.52 -0.60
C ILE A 38 -16.53 0.28 -1.43
N GLU A 39 -16.40 -0.27 -2.64
CA GLU A 39 -17.55 -0.50 -3.52
C GLU A 39 -18.53 -1.53 -2.94
N TRP A 40 -18.00 -2.60 -2.34
CA TRP A 40 -18.82 -3.61 -1.69
C TRP A 40 -19.59 -3.01 -0.51
N LEU A 41 -18.91 -2.23 0.33
CA LEU A 41 -19.48 -1.56 1.48
C LEU A 41 -20.55 -0.54 1.07
N GLU A 42 -20.30 0.24 0.02
CA GLU A 42 -21.28 1.21 -0.50
C GLU A 42 -22.56 0.49 -0.93
N LYS A 43 -22.45 -0.65 -1.62
CA LYS A 43 -23.59 -1.50 -1.97
C LYS A 43 -24.32 -2.02 -0.73
N LYS A 44 -23.61 -2.37 0.36
CA LYS A 44 -24.25 -2.78 1.63
C LYS A 44 -25.00 -1.64 2.30
N LEU A 45 -24.37 -0.47 2.43
CA LEU A 45 -24.99 0.67 3.09
C LEU A 45 -26.20 1.18 2.30
N LYS A 46 -26.16 1.15 0.96
CA LYS A 46 -27.33 1.45 0.10
C LYS A 46 -28.49 0.49 0.34
N LYS A 47 -28.22 -0.81 0.54
CA LYS A 47 -29.26 -1.81 0.89
C LYS A 47 -29.84 -1.61 2.28
N LEU A 48 -29.00 -1.27 3.26
CA LEU A 48 -29.41 -1.01 4.64
C LEU A 48 -30.15 0.33 4.80
N ASN A 49 -29.96 1.26 3.87
CA ASN A 49 -30.60 2.58 3.88
C ASN A 49 -31.34 2.86 2.56
N PRO A 50 -32.45 2.14 2.27
CA PRO A 50 -33.22 2.37 1.06
C PRO A 50 -33.65 3.85 0.97
N LYS A 51 -33.60 4.41 -0.25
CA LYS A 51 -33.97 5.82 -0.57
C LYS A 51 -33.01 6.90 -0.04
N LYS A 52 -31.93 6.55 0.66
CA LYS A 52 -30.92 7.53 1.09
C LYS A 52 -29.80 7.67 0.06
N LYS A 53 -29.28 8.89 -0.11
CA LYS A 53 -28.03 9.11 -0.84
C LYS A 53 -26.89 8.64 0.06
N VAL A 54 -26.14 7.64 -0.41
CA VAL A 54 -24.99 7.08 0.29
C VAL A 54 -23.75 7.37 -0.54
N LYS A 55 -22.73 7.95 0.09
CA LYS A 55 -21.36 8.06 -0.43
C LYS A 55 -20.41 7.52 0.62
N ILE A 56 -19.36 6.83 0.19
CA ILE A 56 -18.31 6.34 1.07
C ILE A 56 -16.98 6.82 0.54
N TYR A 57 -16.13 7.28 1.45
CA TYR A 57 -14.76 7.62 1.13
C TYR A 57 -13.83 7.11 2.22
N LYS A 58 -12.64 6.70 1.80
CA LYS A 58 -11.55 6.42 2.71
C LYS A 58 -11.18 7.68 3.49
N SER A 59 -11.02 7.49 4.80
CA SER A 59 -10.58 8.49 5.77
C SER A 59 -9.29 7.96 6.41
N GLY A 60 -8.50 8.82 7.07
CA GLY A 60 -7.19 8.42 7.54
C GLY A 60 -6.04 9.24 6.98
N GLY A 61 -4.97 9.35 7.75
CA GLY A 61 -3.64 9.66 7.23
C GLY A 61 -3.24 8.62 6.18
N ASP A 62 -3.48 7.34 6.41
CA ASP A 62 -3.25 6.26 5.43
C ASP A 62 -4.31 6.19 4.30
N LYS A 63 -5.20 7.19 4.20
CA LYS A 63 -5.97 7.44 2.97
C LYS A 63 -5.04 7.50 1.76
N PHE A 64 -3.84 8.04 1.98
CA PHE A 64 -2.76 8.07 1.02
C PHE A 64 -1.73 7.02 1.41
N LEU A 65 -1.99 5.75 1.11
CA LEU A 65 -1.02 4.65 1.28
C LEU A 65 0.21 4.74 0.35
N TRP A 66 0.47 5.95 -0.10
CA TRP A 66 1.34 6.39 -1.17
C TRP A 66 2.28 7.51 -0.66
N PHE A 67 2.56 7.56 0.64
CA PHE A 67 3.40 8.61 1.23
C PHE A 67 4.87 8.39 0.86
N LEU A 68 5.25 8.85 -0.33
CA LEU A 68 6.65 8.91 -0.72
C LEU A 68 7.39 9.93 0.15
N ARG A 69 6.76 11.09 0.46
CA ARG A 69 7.48 12.25 1.02
C ARG A 69 7.21 12.56 2.50
N LYS A 70 5.95 12.51 2.94
CA LYS A 70 5.51 12.87 4.32
C LYS A 70 4.29 12.04 4.67
N GLY A 71 4.18 11.51 5.88
CA GLY A 71 3.03 10.69 6.26
C GLY A 71 3.17 10.01 7.62
N GLY A 72 2.05 9.61 8.21
CA GLY A 72 2.06 8.89 9.48
C GLY A 72 0.67 8.42 9.90
N ILE A 73 0.64 7.52 10.89
CA ILE A 73 -0.60 6.98 11.45
C ILE A 73 -1.44 8.14 11.99
N SER A 74 -2.66 8.28 11.46
CA SER A 74 -3.66 9.19 12.01
C SER A 74 -4.56 8.46 13.01
N ARG A 75 -5.32 9.23 13.81
CA ARG A 75 -6.41 8.70 14.64
C ARG A 75 -7.77 8.77 13.96
N GLU A 76 -7.81 9.08 12.67
CA GLU A 76 -9.05 9.15 11.89
C GLU A 76 -9.60 7.73 11.62
N PRO A 77 -10.91 7.58 11.38
CA PRO A 77 -11.51 6.31 10.96
C PRO A 77 -10.99 5.86 9.61
N ASP A 78 -11.05 4.55 9.33
CA ASP A 78 -10.67 3.99 8.03
C ASP A 78 -11.63 4.46 6.91
N PHE A 79 -12.93 4.62 7.19
CA PHE A 79 -13.89 5.21 6.25
C PHE A 79 -14.83 6.22 6.90
N ILE A 80 -15.35 7.14 6.09
CA ILE A 80 -16.51 7.95 6.44
C ILE A 80 -17.59 7.69 5.38
N ALA A 81 -18.81 7.42 5.83
CA ALA A 81 -19.98 7.37 4.98
C ALA A 81 -20.85 8.60 5.21
N GLU A 82 -21.24 9.26 4.13
CA GLU A 82 -22.27 10.29 4.14
C GLU A 82 -23.60 9.66 3.72
N ILE A 83 -24.56 9.66 4.64
CA ILE A 83 -25.90 9.11 4.43
C ILE A 83 -26.91 10.23 4.63
N ASN A 84 -27.50 10.74 3.55
CA ASN A 84 -28.40 11.91 3.58
C ASN A 84 -27.81 13.16 4.27
N GLY A 85 -26.49 13.33 4.21
CA GLY A 85 -25.79 14.46 4.82
C GLY A 85 -25.23 14.15 6.22
N ASP A 86 -25.70 13.07 6.87
CA ASP A 86 -25.13 12.61 8.14
C ASP A 86 -23.82 11.86 7.91
N LYS A 87 -22.80 12.19 8.70
CA LYS A 87 -21.49 11.52 8.67
C LYS A 87 -21.44 10.40 9.68
N ILE A 88 -21.12 9.20 9.19
CA ILE A 88 -20.93 7.99 9.98
C ILE A 88 -19.48 7.54 9.80
N GLU A 89 -18.79 7.30 10.91
CA GLU A 89 -17.42 6.82 10.90
C GLU A 89 -17.39 5.30 10.92
N PHE A 90 -16.47 4.70 10.16
CA PHE A 90 -16.27 3.26 10.12
C PHE A 90 -14.82 2.87 10.38
N GLU A 91 -14.63 1.90 11.26
CA GLU A 91 -13.38 1.16 11.42
C GLU A 91 -13.47 -0.18 10.68
N PHE A 92 -12.39 -0.57 10.02
CA PHE A 92 -12.34 -1.77 9.21
C PHE A 92 -11.43 -2.83 9.82
N GLN A 93 -11.91 -4.07 9.81
CA GLN A 93 -11.12 -5.24 10.19
C GLN A 93 -11.28 -6.34 9.12
N TYR A 94 -10.16 -6.74 8.55
CA TYR A 94 -10.05 -7.87 7.62
C TYR A 94 -9.31 -9.01 8.33
N ALA A 95 -10.04 -10.09 8.65
CA ALA A 95 -9.52 -11.16 9.48
C ALA A 95 -9.20 -12.40 8.66
N GLU A 96 -7.92 -12.77 8.67
CA GLU A 96 -7.39 -13.93 7.95
C GLU A 96 -7.20 -15.16 8.84
N LYS A 97 -7.24 -14.99 10.17
CA LYS A 97 -7.06 -16.09 11.12
C LYS A 97 -8.35 -16.88 11.32
N GLU A 98 -8.20 -18.19 11.39
CA GLU A 98 -9.24 -19.12 11.85
C GLU A 98 -9.12 -19.36 13.35
N ASN A 99 -10.20 -19.86 13.96
CA ASN A 99 -10.21 -20.38 15.33
C ASN A 99 -9.75 -19.40 16.42
N LEU A 100 -10.16 -18.13 16.29
CA LEU A 100 -9.97 -17.15 17.35
C LEU A 100 -10.91 -17.43 18.52
N ASP A 101 -10.38 -17.49 19.75
CA ASP A 101 -11.19 -17.54 20.97
C ASP A 101 -11.93 -16.22 21.23
N PHE A 102 -11.27 -15.11 20.87
CA PHE A 102 -11.75 -13.75 21.04
C PHE A 102 -11.52 -12.90 19.80
N TYR A 103 -12.46 -11.97 19.59
CA TYR A 103 -12.37 -10.90 18.60
C TYR A 103 -12.07 -9.60 19.35
N ASP A 104 -10.85 -9.07 19.17
CA ASP A 104 -10.34 -7.96 19.97
C ASP A 104 -10.53 -6.59 19.29
N PHE A 105 -10.96 -5.60 20.06
CA PHE A 105 -11.19 -4.22 19.61
C PHE A 105 -10.49 -3.22 20.52
N LYS A 106 -9.67 -2.34 19.94
CA LYS A 106 -8.93 -1.31 20.69
C LYS A 106 -9.89 -0.39 21.43
N ILE A 107 -9.66 -0.21 22.73
CA ILE A 107 -10.50 0.62 23.61
C ILE A 107 -10.69 2.03 23.05
N SER A 108 -9.61 2.62 22.50
CA SER A 108 -9.59 3.98 21.95
C SER A 108 -10.45 4.15 20.70
N LYS A 109 -10.75 3.07 19.98
CA LYS A 109 -11.62 3.08 18.79
C LYS A 109 -13.10 2.87 19.17
N VAL A 110 -13.37 2.23 20.30
CA VAL A 110 -14.72 1.83 20.74
C VAL A 110 -15.32 2.85 21.72
N SER A 111 -14.53 3.38 22.64
CA SER A 111 -15.03 4.14 23.78
C SER A 111 -14.24 5.40 24.06
N LYS A 112 -14.92 6.43 24.58
CA LYS A 112 -14.33 7.66 25.11
C LYS A 112 -14.56 7.76 26.62
N LYS A 113 -13.65 8.43 27.33
CA LYS A 113 -13.81 8.70 28.76
C LYS A 113 -14.71 9.93 28.93
N LYS A 114 -15.82 9.79 29.65
CA LYS A 114 -16.72 10.89 30.04
C LYS A 114 -16.85 10.87 31.56
N GLY A 115 -16.12 11.78 32.23
CA GLY A 115 -15.93 11.71 33.68
C GLY A 115 -15.18 10.44 34.10
N ASN A 116 -15.72 9.72 35.09
CA ASN A 116 -15.13 8.46 35.58
C ASN A 116 -15.60 7.20 34.83
N ARG A 117 -16.47 7.35 33.82
CA ARG A 117 -17.02 6.21 33.07
C ARG A 117 -16.54 6.23 31.62
N ARG A 118 -16.46 5.04 31.02
CA ARG A 118 -16.30 4.87 29.58
C ARG A 118 -17.68 4.81 28.94
N VAL A 119 -17.88 5.56 27.87
CA VAL A 119 -19.11 5.54 27.07
C VAL A 119 -18.74 5.21 25.61
N PRO A 120 -19.63 4.55 24.86
CA PRO A 120 -19.37 4.26 23.45
C PRO A 120 -19.17 5.56 22.66
N ILE A 121 -18.38 5.49 21.58
CA ILE A 121 -18.26 6.60 20.65
C ILE A 121 -19.50 6.62 19.75
N ASP A 122 -20.21 7.75 19.76
CA ASP A 122 -21.42 7.99 18.97
C ASP A 122 -21.10 7.98 17.47
N ASN A 123 -22.04 7.52 16.63
CA ASN A 123 -21.92 7.46 15.16
C ASN A 123 -20.67 6.71 14.64
N LYS A 124 -20.11 5.82 15.45
CA LYS A 124 -18.98 4.95 15.11
C LYS A 124 -19.45 3.52 14.88
N PHE A 125 -19.13 3.01 13.70
CA PHE A 125 -19.42 1.65 13.27
C PHE A 125 -18.13 0.89 12.96
N PHE A 126 -18.25 -0.42 12.94
CA PHE A 126 -17.19 -1.36 12.64
C PHE A 126 -17.68 -2.26 11.52
N ILE A 127 -16.81 -2.47 10.53
CA ILE A 127 -17.01 -3.47 9.47
C ILE A 127 -15.98 -4.55 9.70
N TYR A 128 -16.48 -5.77 9.85
CA TYR A 128 -15.63 -6.93 10.02
C TYR A 128 -15.86 -7.89 8.86
N ILE A 129 -14.80 -8.27 8.15
CA ILE A 129 -14.82 -9.36 7.17
C ILE A 129 -14.04 -10.54 7.75
N HIS A 130 -14.76 -11.63 8.02
CA HIS A 130 -14.18 -12.90 8.41
C HIS A 130 -13.89 -13.71 7.14
N LYS A 131 -12.69 -13.54 6.58
CA LYS A 131 -12.28 -14.14 5.30
C LYS A 131 -12.45 -15.66 5.28
N PRO A 132 -11.98 -16.44 6.29
CA PRO A 132 -12.15 -17.89 6.26
C PRO A 132 -13.60 -18.39 6.15
N LEU A 133 -14.51 -17.75 6.88
CA LEU A 133 -15.93 -18.12 6.85
C LEU A 133 -16.70 -17.49 5.69
N LEU A 134 -16.06 -16.58 4.94
CA LEU A 134 -16.69 -15.74 3.92
C LEU A 134 -17.95 -15.03 4.45
N LYS A 135 -17.84 -14.50 5.67
CA LYS A 135 -18.91 -13.77 6.36
C LYS A 135 -18.46 -12.37 6.73
N TYR A 136 -19.42 -11.50 7.00
CA TYR A 136 -19.17 -10.15 7.48
C TYR A 136 -20.13 -9.75 8.60
N ALA A 137 -19.80 -8.69 9.32
CA ALA A 137 -20.73 -8.01 10.20
C ALA A 137 -20.51 -6.49 10.15
N ILE A 138 -21.60 -5.75 10.38
CA ILE A 138 -21.58 -4.30 10.59
C ILE A 138 -22.29 -4.02 11.92
N PHE A 139 -21.58 -3.40 12.85
CA PHE A 139 -22.07 -3.16 14.22
C PHE A 139 -21.48 -1.87 14.79
N ASN A 140 -22.03 -1.36 15.88
CA ASN A 140 -21.61 -0.09 16.49
C ASN A 140 -20.81 -0.29 17.78
N SER A 141 -20.23 0.79 18.29
CA SER A 141 -19.48 0.81 19.55
C SER A 141 -20.27 0.29 20.76
N ASP A 142 -21.57 0.58 20.82
CA ASP A 142 -22.45 0.13 21.91
C ASP A 142 -22.56 -1.40 21.96
N TRP A 143 -22.70 -2.04 20.78
CA TRP A 143 -22.74 -3.49 20.68
C TRP A 143 -21.45 -4.14 21.20
N ILE A 144 -20.27 -3.57 20.86
CA ILE A 144 -18.98 -4.05 21.37
C ILE A 144 -18.91 -3.95 22.90
N MET A 145 -19.30 -2.80 23.47
CA MET A 145 -19.25 -2.60 24.91
C MET A 145 -20.19 -3.52 25.69
N LYS A 146 -21.37 -3.86 25.11
CA LYS A 146 -22.35 -4.76 25.74
C LYS A 146 -21.95 -6.23 25.66
N ASN A 147 -21.22 -6.64 24.64
CA ASN A 147 -20.92 -8.05 24.37
C ASN A 147 -19.47 -8.44 24.66
N GLY A 148 -18.56 -7.47 24.74
CA GLY A 148 -17.14 -7.66 24.98
C GLY A 148 -16.75 -7.59 26.45
N GLU A 149 -15.69 -8.31 26.79
CA GLU A 149 -15.05 -8.30 28.10
C GLU A 149 -13.82 -7.40 28.05
N TYR A 150 -13.55 -6.67 29.12
CA TYR A 150 -12.34 -5.88 29.23
C TYR A 150 -11.17 -6.77 29.64
N GLY A 151 -10.15 -6.91 28.79
CA GLY A 151 -9.05 -7.82 29.07
C GLY A 151 -7.75 -7.45 28.36
N MET A 152 -6.63 -7.98 28.87
CA MET A 152 -5.31 -7.83 28.24
C MET A 152 -5.26 -8.65 26.95
N VAL A 153 -4.68 -8.07 25.90
CA VAL A 153 -4.32 -8.76 24.67
C VAL A 153 -2.80 -8.81 24.62
N GLU A 154 -2.22 -9.96 24.96
CA GLU A 154 -0.76 -10.15 25.07
C GLU A 154 -0.02 -9.73 23.79
N ALA A 155 -0.57 -10.09 22.63
CA ALA A 155 -0.01 -9.74 21.33
C ALA A 155 0.10 -8.21 21.11
N TRP A 156 -0.75 -7.41 21.76
CA TRP A 156 -0.75 -5.95 21.66
C TRP A 156 -0.12 -5.27 22.86
N ARG A 157 0.24 -6.03 23.91
CA ARG A 157 0.70 -5.51 25.22
C ARG A 157 -0.20 -4.40 25.75
N SER A 158 -1.50 -4.52 25.51
CA SER A 158 -2.49 -3.50 25.87
C SER A 158 -3.86 -4.12 26.10
N TYR A 159 -4.69 -3.41 26.86
CA TYR A 159 -6.07 -3.82 27.10
C TYR A 159 -6.96 -3.52 25.89
N ALA A 160 -7.94 -4.38 25.67
CA ALA A 160 -8.93 -4.29 24.61
C ALA A 160 -10.33 -4.69 25.11
N PHE A 161 -11.35 -4.39 24.31
CA PHE A 161 -12.63 -5.09 24.40
C PHE A 161 -12.49 -6.40 23.63
N ARG A 162 -12.65 -7.53 24.31
CA ARG A 162 -12.47 -8.88 23.77
C ARG A 162 -13.84 -9.55 23.68
N ILE A 163 -14.31 -9.84 22.47
CA ILE A 163 -15.63 -10.44 22.28
C ILE A 163 -15.47 -11.96 22.13
N PRO A 164 -16.07 -12.78 23.01
CA PRO A 164 -16.01 -14.23 22.88
C PRO A 164 -16.52 -14.73 21.54
N LYS A 165 -15.85 -15.74 20.97
CA LYS A 165 -16.19 -16.35 19.67
C LYS A 165 -17.68 -16.64 19.50
N HIS A 166 -18.28 -17.32 20.47
CA HIS A 166 -19.68 -17.72 20.42
C HIS A 166 -20.68 -16.55 20.41
N LYS A 167 -20.29 -15.35 20.87
CA LYS A 167 -21.12 -14.13 20.75
C LYS A 167 -20.91 -13.47 19.39
N PHE A 168 -19.66 -13.36 18.97
CA PHE A 168 -19.33 -12.66 17.72
C PHE A 168 -19.82 -13.41 16.48
N GLU A 169 -19.66 -14.73 16.42
CA GLU A 169 -20.05 -15.51 15.25
C GLU A 169 -21.57 -15.54 15.00
N LYS A 170 -22.38 -15.22 16.02
CA LYS A 170 -23.84 -15.10 15.89
C LYS A 170 -24.29 -13.92 15.04
N ILE A 171 -23.48 -12.85 14.96
CA ILE A 171 -23.81 -11.67 14.15
C ILE A 171 -23.21 -11.71 12.74
N LEU A 172 -22.42 -12.74 12.43
CA LEU A 172 -21.78 -12.89 11.12
C LEU A 172 -22.79 -13.33 10.07
N LEU A 173 -22.89 -12.55 9.00
CA LEU A 173 -23.78 -12.76 7.86
C LEU A 173 -23.01 -13.26 6.65
N LYS A 174 -23.62 -14.17 5.89
CA LYS A 174 -23.10 -14.59 4.58
C LYS A 174 -23.36 -13.51 3.54
N ASP A 175 -22.51 -13.45 2.52
CA ASP A 175 -22.73 -12.63 1.36
C ASP A 175 -22.19 -13.26 0.08
N LYS A 176 -22.97 -13.21 -0.99
CA LYS A 176 -22.61 -13.84 -2.27
C LYS A 176 -21.44 -13.15 -2.98
N ASP A 177 -21.19 -11.86 -2.70
CA ASP A 177 -20.16 -11.08 -3.36
C ASP A 177 -18.80 -11.16 -2.61
N LEU A 178 -18.80 -11.61 -1.35
CA LEU A 178 -17.60 -11.74 -0.52
C LEU A 178 -16.54 -12.70 -1.09
N PRO A 179 -16.88 -13.90 -1.62
CA PRO A 179 -15.87 -14.80 -2.18
C PRO A 179 -15.05 -14.13 -3.30
N LYS A 180 -15.72 -13.39 -4.19
CA LYS A 180 -15.07 -12.65 -5.28
C LYS A 180 -14.19 -11.52 -4.73
N LEU A 181 -14.65 -10.80 -3.72
CA LEU A 181 -13.89 -9.73 -3.08
C LEU A 181 -12.63 -10.27 -2.41
N CYS A 182 -12.76 -11.32 -1.59
CA CYS A 182 -11.63 -11.97 -0.92
C CYS A 182 -10.62 -12.51 -1.93
N TYR A 183 -11.08 -13.16 -3.01
CA TYR A 183 -10.20 -13.62 -4.10
C TYR A 183 -9.41 -12.47 -4.72
N LEU A 184 -10.05 -11.34 -5.01
CA LEU A 184 -9.38 -10.18 -5.60
C LEU A 184 -8.32 -9.58 -4.65
N ILE A 185 -8.65 -9.45 -3.37
CA ILE A 185 -7.72 -8.99 -2.33
C ILE A 185 -6.51 -9.93 -2.25
N ASP A 186 -6.76 -11.23 -2.26
CA ASP A 186 -5.71 -12.25 -2.18
C ASP A 186 -4.82 -12.25 -3.41
N ALA A 187 -5.40 -12.14 -4.61
CA ALA A 187 -4.65 -12.01 -5.85
C ALA A 187 -3.73 -10.78 -5.82
N LYS A 188 -4.25 -9.61 -5.43
CA LYS A 188 -3.44 -8.38 -5.31
C LYS A 188 -2.35 -8.48 -4.25
N ASN A 189 -2.64 -9.09 -3.10
CA ASN A 189 -1.63 -9.32 -2.06
C ASN A 189 -0.54 -10.30 -2.54
N TYR A 190 -0.91 -11.31 -3.32
CA TYR A 190 0.04 -12.24 -3.92
C TYR A 190 0.95 -11.53 -4.94
N LEU A 191 0.39 -10.71 -5.84
CA LEU A 191 1.16 -9.88 -6.77
C LEU A 191 2.10 -8.92 -6.03
N LEU A 192 1.60 -8.28 -4.96
CA LEU A 192 2.39 -7.38 -4.11
C LEU A 192 3.60 -8.09 -3.51
N ASN A 193 3.42 -9.30 -2.96
CA ASN A 193 4.52 -10.08 -2.39
C ASN A 193 5.50 -10.54 -3.48
N PHE A 194 4.99 -11.02 -4.61
CA PHE A 194 5.82 -11.48 -5.72
C PHE A 194 6.74 -10.38 -6.26
N GLN A 195 6.22 -9.17 -6.49
CA GLN A 195 7.06 -8.06 -6.96
C GLN A 195 8.01 -7.55 -5.89
N HIS A 196 7.61 -7.58 -4.61
CA HIS A 196 8.43 -7.08 -3.53
C HIS A 196 9.73 -7.89 -3.38
N ASN A 197 9.71 -9.17 -3.73
CA ASN A 197 10.90 -10.01 -3.75
C ASN A 197 12.01 -9.47 -4.67
N LEU A 198 11.69 -8.57 -5.62
CA LEU A 198 12.71 -7.90 -6.42
C LEU A 198 13.70 -7.08 -5.57
N ILE A 199 13.26 -6.54 -4.42
CA ILE A 199 14.14 -5.81 -3.50
C ILE A 199 15.15 -6.77 -2.87
N GLU A 200 14.71 -7.94 -2.40
CA GLU A 200 15.60 -8.95 -1.82
C GLU A 200 16.56 -9.51 -2.88
N ILE A 201 16.07 -9.81 -4.09
CA ILE A 201 16.92 -10.25 -5.22
C ILE A 201 18.02 -9.22 -5.49
N ASN A 202 17.71 -7.93 -5.50
CA ASN A 202 18.70 -6.88 -5.72
C ASN A 202 19.62 -6.66 -4.50
N ARG A 203 19.10 -6.83 -3.28
CA ARG A 203 19.91 -6.78 -2.05
C ARG A 203 20.96 -7.87 -2.08
N ASP A 204 20.58 -9.10 -2.41
CA ASP A 204 21.49 -10.24 -2.51
C ASP A 204 22.55 -9.99 -3.59
N LYS A 205 22.14 -9.55 -4.79
CA LYS A 205 23.03 -9.21 -5.89
C LYS A 205 24.03 -8.09 -5.55
N LEU A 206 23.64 -7.14 -4.68
CA LEU A 206 24.45 -5.97 -4.33
C LEU A 206 25.11 -6.06 -2.95
N SER A 207 24.96 -7.19 -2.24
CA SER A 207 25.52 -7.45 -0.90
C SER A 207 27.02 -7.14 -0.81
N TYR A 208 27.80 -7.55 -1.80
CA TYR A 208 29.24 -7.26 -1.89
C TYR A 208 29.52 -5.75 -1.91
N LEU A 209 28.69 -4.98 -2.62
CA LEU A 209 28.85 -3.53 -2.75
C LEU A 209 28.51 -2.83 -1.43
N PHE A 210 27.49 -3.30 -0.71
CA PHE A 210 27.17 -2.81 0.63
C PHE A 210 28.34 -2.96 1.59
N GLN A 211 29.00 -4.12 1.58
CA GLN A 211 30.14 -4.40 2.43
C GLN A 211 31.30 -3.44 2.12
N GLN A 212 31.61 -3.24 0.84
CA GLN A 212 32.60 -2.25 0.42
C GLN A 212 32.24 -0.82 0.86
N VAL A 213 30.95 -0.42 0.84
CA VAL A 213 30.54 0.92 1.28
C VAL A 213 30.78 1.14 2.77
N ILE A 214 30.43 0.13 3.57
CA ILE A 214 30.55 0.16 5.03
C ILE A 214 32.03 0.19 5.41
N ASP A 215 32.85 -0.65 4.78
CA ASP A 215 34.27 -0.80 5.11
C ASP A 215 35.09 0.41 4.64
N ASP A 216 34.83 0.93 3.43
CA ASP A 216 35.67 1.97 2.84
C ASP A 216 35.12 3.40 2.99
N ASN A 217 33.86 3.60 3.43
CA ASN A 217 33.18 4.91 3.44
C ASN A 217 33.19 5.64 2.06
N LYS A 218 33.50 4.94 0.96
CA LYS A 218 33.94 5.49 -0.34
C LYS A 218 32.83 5.86 -1.34
N ILE A 219 31.58 5.44 -1.15
CA ILE A 219 30.54 5.62 -2.20
C ILE A 219 29.99 7.05 -2.31
N LEU A 220 30.24 7.92 -1.32
CA LEU A 220 29.69 9.29 -1.29
C LEU A 220 30.25 10.26 -2.35
N LYS A 221 31.16 9.82 -3.23
CA LYS A 221 31.72 10.63 -4.33
C LYS A 221 31.55 10.04 -5.74
N ILE A 222 30.83 8.92 -5.89
CA ILE A 222 30.71 8.25 -7.20
C ILE A 222 29.70 9.00 -8.08
N ILE A 223 30.17 9.49 -9.24
CA ILE A 223 29.30 10.00 -10.31
C ILE A 223 28.88 8.79 -11.17
N PRO A 224 27.59 8.40 -11.19
CA PRO A 224 27.13 7.28 -11.98
C PRO A 224 27.27 7.55 -13.49
N LYS A 225 27.93 6.63 -14.20
CA LYS A 225 28.26 6.75 -15.64
C LYS A 225 27.18 6.21 -16.57
N ASP A 226 26.37 5.28 -16.09
CA ASP A 226 25.30 4.61 -16.80
C ASP A 226 24.13 4.33 -15.87
N LEU A 227 23.02 3.81 -16.43
CA LEU A 227 21.80 3.51 -15.68
C LEU A 227 22.04 2.47 -14.57
N ASP A 228 22.83 1.44 -14.83
CA ASP A 228 23.07 0.37 -13.88
C ASP A 228 23.85 0.87 -12.65
N SER A 229 24.91 1.66 -12.89
CA SER A 229 25.66 2.34 -11.84
C SER A 229 24.79 3.36 -11.09
N PHE A 230 23.91 4.09 -11.80
CA PHE A 230 22.98 5.02 -11.18
C PHE A 230 22.03 4.31 -10.21
N PHE A 231 21.40 3.23 -10.68
CA PHE A 231 20.53 2.40 -9.87
C PHE A 231 21.25 1.85 -8.64
N LYS A 232 22.45 1.27 -8.80
CA LYS A 232 23.25 0.74 -7.69
C LYS A 232 23.51 1.80 -6.63
N VAL A 233 23.87 3.01 -7.02
CA VAL A 233 24.11 4.11 -6.07
C VAL A 233 22.81 4.51 -5.36
N CYS A 234 21.70 4.68 -6.08
CA CYS A 234 20.40 4.95 -5.45
C CYS A 234 20.00 3.85 -4.45
N PHE A 235 20.13 2.58 -4.86
CA PHE A 235 19.79 1.42 -4.04
C PHE A 235 20.63 1.36 -2.76
N VAL A 236 21.94 1.62 -2.87
CA VAL A 236 22.83 1.67 -1.71
C VAL A 236 22.49 2.82 -0.77
N LEU A 237 22.27 4.02 -1.32
CA LEU A 237 21.93 5.20 -0.51
C LEU A 237 20.60 5.02 0.22
N ASP A 238 19.59 4.42 -0.42
CA ASP A 238 18.29 4.15 0.17
C ASP A 238 18.40 3.21 1.38
N HIS A 239 19.14 2.11 1.23
CA HIS A 239 19.39 1.14 2.31
C HIS A 239 20.23 1.71 3.47
N LEU A 240 21.14 2.64 3.18
CA LEU A 240 21.90 3.38 4.20
C LEU A 240 21.12 4.58 4.78
N ASN A 241 19.89 4.82 4.31
CA ASN A 241 19.07 5.98 4.64
C ASN A 241 19.83 7.31 4.45
N LYS A 242 20.63 7.40 3.38
CA LYS A 242 21.40 8.58 2.97
C LYS A 242 20.74 9.25 1.77
N ILE A 243 20.99 10.55 1.60
CA ILE A 243 20.45 11.35 0.49
C ILE A 243 21.64 11.89 -0.32
N PRO A 244 21.63 11.78 -1.67
CA PRO A 244 22.69 12.36 -2.48
C PRO A 244 22.68 13.89 -2.39
N GLN A 245 23.86 14.51 -2.50
CA GLN A 245 23.97 15.95 -2.67
C GLN A 245 23.31 16.35 -4.00
N ASN A 246 22.47 17.40 -3.98
CA ASN A 246 21.69 17.86 -5.14
C ASN A 246 20.71 16.82 -5.73
N ALA A 247 19.88 16.20 -4.89
CA ALA A 247 18.88 15.20 -5.30
C ALA A 247 17.95 15.67 -6.45
N ASN A 248 17.65 16.97 -6.58
CA ASN A 248 16.89 17.51 -7.72
C ASN A 248 17.60 17.24 -9.07
N LEU A 249 18.91 17.51 -9.14
CA LEU A 249 19.70 17.28 -10.34
C LEU A 249 19.75 15.79 -10.70
N TRP A 250 19.89 14.94 -9.68
CA TRP A 250 19.86 13.48 -9.84
C TRP A 250 18.50 13.03 -10.40
N LEU A 251 17.41 13.61 -9.93
CA LEU A 251 16.08 13.32 -10.44
C LEU A 251 15.97 13.71 -11.93
N VAL A 252 16.41 14.91 -12.30
CA VAL A 252 16.41 15.33 -13.72
C VAL A 252 17.30 14.42 -14.57
N TYR A 253 18.45 14.00 -14.05
CA TYR A 253 19.36 13.10 -14.75
C TYR A 253 18.76 11.71 -14.98
N ILE A 254 18.10 11.11 -13.99
CA ILE A 254 17.46 9.79 -14.20
C ILE A 254 16.31 9.87 -15.21
N LEU A 255 15.57 10.98 -15.25
CA LEU A 255 14.51 11.21 -16.24
C LEU A 255 15.05 11.26 -17.68
N SER A 256 16.34 11.59 -17.88
CA SER A 256 16.99 11.60 -19.20
C SER A 256 17.23 10.20 -19.78
N TYR A 257 17.23 9.15 -18.95
CA TYR A 257 17.34 7.76 -19.41
C TYR A 257 16.06 7.22 -20.04
N ILE A 258 14.92 7.89 -19.85
CA ILE A 258 13.62 7.45 -20.37
C ILE A 258 13.54 7.69 -21.88
N LYS A 259 13.65 6.60 -22.64
CA LYS A 259 13.68 6.52 -24.12
C LYS A 259 12.77 5.39 -24.61
N ASP A 260 12.45 5.34 -25.90
CA ASP A 260 11.44 4.41 -26.45
C ASP A 260 11.83 2.91 -26.45
N ASN A 261 13.10 2.57 -26.27
CA ASN A 261 13.63 1.20 -26.42
C ASN A 261 14.14 0.58 -25.10
N LEU A 262 13.56 0.99 -23.97
CA LEU A 262 13.94 0.43 -22.67
C LEU A 262 13.38 -0.97 -22.47
N SER A 263 14.17 -1.85 -21.86
CA SER A 263 13.69 -3.12 -21.31
C SER A 263 12.88 -2.89 -20.04
N LEU A 264 12.10 -3.88 -19.61
CA LEU A 264 11.37 -3.83 -18.33
C LEU A 264 12.33 -3.80 -17.14
N GLU A 265 13.47 -4.48 -17.22
CA GLU A 265 14.52 -4.38 -16.20
C GLU A 265 15.00 -2.93 -16.06
N ASP A 266 15.32 -2.26 -17.17
CA ASP A 266 15.76 -0.86 -17.17
C ASP A 266 14.68 0.08 -16.63
N ILE A 267 13.42 -0.14 -17.02
CA ILE A 267 12.27 0.61 -16.50
C ILE A 267 12.19 0.44 -14.98
N SER A 268 12.35 -0.78 -14.45
CA SER A 268 12.29 -1.02 -13.01
C SER A 268 13.40 -0.29 -12.25
N LYS A 269 14.62 -0.24 -12.81
CA LYS A 269 15.75 0.51 -12.26
C LYS A 269 15.48 2.01 -12.25
N ILE A 270 14.97 2.55 -13.36
CA ILE A 270 14.58 3.96 -13.48
C ILE A 270 13.49 4.32 -12.47
N VAL A 271 12.42 3.54 -12.40
CA VAL A 271 11.28 3.79 -11.51
C VAL A 271 11.71 3.71 -10.05
N TYR A 272 12.53 2.73 -9.66
CA TYR A 272 13.10 2.65 -8.32
C TYR A 272 13.88 3.92 -7.97
N SER A 273 14.77 4.36 -8.86
CA SER A 273 15.57 5.57 -8.65
C SER A 273 14.73 6.84 -8.59
N ILE A 274 13.67 6.95 -9.41
CA ILE A 274 12.72 8.06 -9.33
C ILE A 274 12.00 8.04 -7.99
N ASP A 275 11.46 6.89 -7.56
CA ASP A 275 10.74 6.73 -6.29
C ASP A 275 11.60 7.18 -5.10
N PHE A 276 12.84 6.68 -5.05
CA PHE A 276 13.82 7.05 -4.04
C PHE A 276 14.10 8.56 -4.05
N LEU A 277 14.48 9.15 -5.19
CA LEU A 277 14.89 10.56 -5.26
C LEU A 277 13.70 11.51 -5.05
N TYR A 278 12.55 11.19 -5.64
CA TYR A 278 11.31 11.95 -5.53
C TYR A 278 10.93 12.15 -4.06
N SER A 279 11.06 11.13 -3.22
CA SER A 279 10.77 11.23 -1.78
C SER A 279 11.59 12.30 -1.02
N LYS A 280 12.74 12.73 -1.57
CA LYS A 280 13.74 13.55 -0.85
C LYS A 280 13.83 15.00 -1.31
N VAL A 281 13.02 15.40 -2.28
CA VAL A 281 13.09 16.71 -2.92
C VAL A 281 11.81 17.51 -2.70
N GLU A 282 11.76 18.75 -3.19
CA GLU A 282 10.52 19.50 -3.45
C GLU A 282 10.69 20.06 -4.87
N LEU A 283 9.68 19.87 -5.72
CA LEU A 283 9.78 20.13 -7.15
C LEU A 283 9.13 21.45 -7.54
N GLN A 284 9.77 22.17 -8.45
CA GLN A 284 9.20 23.33 -9.11
C GLN A 284 8.25 22.92 -10.23
N SER A 285 7.40 23.85 -10.69
CA SER A 285 6.35 23.56 -11.68
C SER A 285 6.89 22.97 -12.99
N ASN A 286 8.04 23.45 -13.48
CA ASN A 286 8.71 22.91 -14.67
C ASN A 286 9.23 21.49 -14.45
N GLU A 287 9.79 21.20 -13.27
CA GLU A 287 10.25 19.85 -12.90
C GLU A 287 9.08 18.87 -12.77
N ILE A 288 7.95 19.32 -12.19
CA ILE A 288 6.70 18.55 -12.12
C ILE A 288 6.19 18.24 -13.53
N ASN A 289 6.13 19.23 -14.42
CA ASN A 289 5.67 19.01 -15.79
C ASN A 289 6.52 17.98 -16.54
N LEU A 290 7.85 18.06 -16.38
CA LEU A 290 8.77 17.07 -16.95
C LEU A 290 8.52 15.68 -16.35
N LEU A 291 8.40 15.57 -15.03
CA LEU A 291 8.15 14.31 -14.35
C LEU A 291 6.81 13.69 -14.79
N VAL A 292 5.73 14.47 -14.85
CA VAL A 292 4.40 14.02 -15.30
C VAL A 292 4.47 13.49 -16.74
N LYS A 293 5.17 14.19 -17.64
CA LYS A 293 5.39 13.71 -19.01
C LYS A 293 6.10 12.36 -19.01
N LYS A 294 7.17 12.24 -18.22
CA LYS A 294 7.98 11.02 -18.14
C LYS A 294 7.26 9.84 -17.48
N ILE A 295 6.40 10.09 -16.49
CA ILE A 295 5.51 9.05 -15.93
C ILE A 295 4.62 8.46 -17.01
N LYS A 296 3.96 9.31 -17.81
CA LYS A 296 3.09 8.86 -18.92
C LYS A 296 3.87 8.07 -19.97
N GLU A 297 5.11 8.47 -20.27
CA GLU A 297 5.99 7.72 -21.16
C GLU A 297 6.31 6.32 -20.60
N LEU A 298 6.62 6.21 -19.30
CA LEU A 298 6.88 4.93 -18.62
C LEU A 298 5.64 4.03 -18.60
N GLU A 299 4.46 4.57 -18.26
CA GLU A 299 3.19 3.82 -18.28
C GLU A 299 2.92 3.24 -19.68
N ARG A 300 3.10 4.04 -20.74
CA ARG A 300 2.94 3.58 -22.12
C ARG A 300 3.94 2.48 -22.49
N LEU A 301 5.20 2.60 -22.07
CA LEU A 301 6.22 1.58 -22.33
C LEU A 301 5.89 0.26 -21.62
N ILE A 302 5.43 0.32 -20.36
CA ILE A 302 5.02 -0.87 -19.62
C ILE A 302 3.81 -1.53 -20.31
N ASP A 303 2.78 -0.75 -20.67
CA ASP A 303 1.57 -1.27 -21.32
C ASP A 303 1.87 -1.92 -22.68
N LYS A 304 2.80 -1.34 -23.46
CA LYS A 304 3.28 -1.90 -24.73
C LYS A 304 3.82 -3.33 -24.58
N TYR A 305 4.43 -3.65 -23.43
CA TYR A 305 5.00 -4.99 -23.18
C TYR A 305 4.00 -5.98 -22.57
N SER A 306 2.79 -5.55 -22.25
CA SER A 306 1.74 -6.43 -21.71
C SER A 306 1.28 -7.46 -22.76
N GLN A 307 1.12 -8.70 -22.34
CA GLN A 307 0.65 -9.80 -23.18
C GLN A 307 -0.75 -10.25 -22.73
N GLU A 308 -1.54 -10.78 -23.66
CA GLU A 308 -2.92 -11.22 -23.37
C GLU A 308 -3.01 -12.41 -22.42
N ASP A 309 -1.93 -13.17 -22.24
CA ASP A 309 -1.82 -14.26 -21.28
C ASP A 309 -1.55 -13.77 -19.84
N GLY A 310 -1.38 -12.46 -19.64
CA GLY A 310 -1.08 -11.85 -18.35
C GLY A 310 0.42 -11.72 -18.05
N SER A 311 1.30 -12.18 -18.93
CA SER A 311 2.75 -11.94 -18.82
C SER A 311 3.15 -10.57 -19.37
N TYR A 312 4.41 -10.20 -19.12
CA TYR A 312 5.06 -9.06 -19.76
C TYR A 312 6.32 -9.52 -20.47
N LYS A 313 6.63 -8.88 -21.61
CA LYS A 313 7.80 -9.24 -22.42
C LYS A 313 8.35 -8.05 -23.22
N SER A 314 9.53 -7.60 -22.83
CA SER A 314 10.34 -6.61 -23.55
C SER A 314 11.61 -7.21 -24.16
N SER A 315 12.10 -8.32 -23.61
CA SER A 315 13.28 -9.04 -24.09
C SER A 315 12.93 -10.43 -24.62
N LEU A 316 13.71 -10.91 -25.60
CA LEU A 316 13.61 -12.28 -26.11
C LEU A 316 14.36 -13.29 -25.23
N THR A 317 15.32 -12.83 -24.43
CA THR A 317 16.22 -13.68 -23.63
C THR A 317 15.85 -13.72 -22.15
N ALA A 318 15.12 -12.73 -21.66
CA ALA A 318 14.71 -12.68 -20.25
C ALA A 318 13.55 -13.64 -19.96
N SER A 319 13.52 -14.16 -18.74
CA SER A 319 12.41 -14.99 -18.25
C SER A 319 11.11 -14.18 -18.22
N PRO A 320 9.99 -14.71 -18.75
CA PRO A 320 8.68 -14.03 -18.65
C PRO A 320 8.26 -13.71 -17.21
N LEU A 321 8.66 -14.53 -16.23
CA LEU A 321 8.39 -14.25 -14.82
C LEU A 321 9.18 -13.07 -14.29
N ASP A 322 10.44 -12.93 -14.72
CA ASP A 322 11.28 -11.81 -14.31
C ASP A 322 10.79 -10.50 -14.93
N GLU A 323 10.49 -10.52 -16.23
CA GLU A 323 9.86 -9.41 -16.94
C GLU A 323 8.53 -8.98 -16.30
N THR A 324 7.68 -9.94 -15.94
CA THR A 324 6.43 -9.68 -15.22
C THR A 324 6.69 -9.08 -13.84
N ARG A 325 7.72 -9.52 -13.12
CA ARG A 325 8.12 -8.94 -11.83
C ARG A 325 8.55 -7.49 -11.97
N TYR A 326 9.38 -7.18 -12.98
CA TYR A 326 9.82 -5.81 -13.26
C TYR A 326 8.65 -4.88 -13.61
N ALA A 327 7.70 -5.37 -14.42
CA ALA A 327 6.50 -4.62 -14.76
C ALA A 327 5.62 -4.34 -13.53
N LEU A 328 5.32 -5.37 -12.72
CA LEU A 328 4.50 -5.23 -11.52
C LEU A 328 5.16 -4.31 -10.48
N PHE A 329 6.48 -4.40 -10.31
CA PHE A 329 7.23 -3.51 -9.45
C PHE A 329 7.09 -2.05 -9.91
N SER A 330 7.29 -1.82 -11.21
CA SER A 330 7.21 -0.48 -11.81
C SER A 330 5.81 0.11 -11.73
N ILE A 331 4.76 -0.66 -12.05
CA ILE A 331 3.36 -0.24 -11.91
C ILE A 331 3.07 0.16 -10.48
N ASN A 332 3.50 -0.66 -9.50
CA ASN A 332 3.23 -0.41 -8.10
C ASN A 332 3.78 0.95 -7.64
N LEU A 333 5.04 1.26 -7.99
CA LEU A 333 5.70 2.51 -7.61
C LEU A 333 5.18 3.72 -8.40
N LEU A 334 4.89 3.57 -9.69
CA LEU A 334 4.33 4.66 -10.51
C LEU A 334 2.95 5.08 -10.01
N GLU A 335 2.11 4.12 -9.59
CA GLU A 335 0.83 4.44 -8.97
C GLU A 335 1.01 5.25 -7.66
N ASP A 336 2.06 4.97 -6.86
CA ASP A 336 2.39 5.80 -5.68
C ASP A 336 2.78 7.20 -6.05
N LEU A 337 3.65 7.30 -7.05
CA LEU A 337 4.16 8.56 -7.53
C LEU A 337 3.02 9.44 -8.07
N ILE A 338 2.10 8.86 -8.85
CA ILE A 338 0.93 9.58 -9.38
C ILE A 338 0.08 10.14 -8.26
N GLN A 339 -0.24 9.35 -7.25
CA GLN A 339 -1.10 9.80 -6.16
C GLN A 339 -0.45 10.86 -5.27
N ASP A 340 0.84 10.71 -4.98
CA ASP A 340 1.60 11.72 -4.24
C ASP A 340 1.66 13.04 -5.02
N ILE A 341 1.89 12.98 -6.34
CA ILE A 341 1.92 14.17 -7.22
C ILE A 341 0.56 14.88 -7.24
N ILE A 342 -0.53 14.14 -7.45
CA ILE A 342 -1.89 14.70 -7.45
C ILE A 342 -2.18 15.41 -6.12
N PHE A 343 -1.81 14.78 -5.00
CA PHE A 343 -2.09 15.31 -3.68
C PHE A 343 -1.26 16.54 -3.33
N TYR A 344 0.07 16.48 -3.49
CA TYR A 344 0.96 17.56 -3.03
C TYR A 344 1.13 18.69 -4.05
N TYR A 345 0.99 18.41 -5.34
CA TYR A 345 1.20 19.40 -6.41
C TYR A 345 -0.08 19.75 -7.17
N THR A 346 -1.22 19.15 -6.84
CA THR A 346 -2.54 19.46 -7.44
C THR A 346 -2.55 19.35 -8.96
N VAL A 347 -1.83 18.36 -9.50
CA VAL A 347 -1.72 18.10 -10.95
C VAL A 347 -3.02 17.48 -11.46
N LYS A 348 -3.58 18.04 -12.54
CA LYS A 348 -4.86 17.59 -13.12
C LYS A 348 -4.69 16.66 -14.33
N GLU A 349 -3.49 16.63 -14.88
CA GLU A 349 -3.11 15.86 -16.06
C GLU A 349 -2.97 14.36 -15.77
N LEU A 350 -2.89 13.99 -14.49
CA LEU A 350 -2.86 12.62 -14.01
C LEU A 350 -4.22 12.25 -13.42
N LYS A 351 -4.63 10.99 -13.62
CA LYS A 351 -5.87 10.47 -13.05
C LYS A 351 -5.59 9.86 -11.67
N PRO A 352 -6.47 10.08 -10.68
CA PRO A 352 -6.34 9.42 -9.39
C PRO A 352 -6.31 7.89 -9.50
N ILE A 353 -5.47 7.25 -8.68
CA ILE A 353 -5.37 5.80 -8.52
C ILE A 353 -6.24 5.33 -7.35
N GLU A 354 -7.44 4.85 -7.64
CA GLU A 354 -8.42 4.47 -6.63
C GLU A 354 -8.14 3.09 -6.03
N LYS A 355 -7.37 2.25 -6.73
CA LYS A 355 -7.03 0.88 -6.33
C LYS A 355 -5.57 0.57 -6.62
N ILE A 356 -4.95 -0.29 -5.81
CA ILE A 356 -3.58 -0.78 -6.09
C ILE A 356 -3.63 -1.78 -7.25
N TYR A 357 -2.70 -1.70 -8.19
CA TYR A 357 -2.74 -2.39 -9.48
C TYR A 357 -3.98 -2.03 -10.32
N GLN A 358 -4.39 -0.76 -10.28
CA GLN A 358 -5.43 -0.23 -11.17
C GLN A 358 -4.98 -0.21 -12.62
N SER A 359 -3.69 0.07 -12.88
CA SER A 359 -3.12 0.14 -14.23
C SER A 359 -2.77 -1.22 -14.82
N LEU A 360 -2.94 -2.32 -14.06
CA LEU A 360 -2.65 -3.68 -14.53
C LEU A 360 -3.82 -4.23 -15.38
N LYS A 361 -3.57 -4.42 -16.68
CA LYS A 361 -4.59 -4.79 -17.67
C LYS A 361 -5.25 -6.16 -17.45
N TYR A 362 -4.45 -7.18 -17.11
CA TYR A 362 -4.89 -8.57 -17.03
C TYR A 362 -4.67 -9.20 -15.64
N LEU A 363 -5.06 -8.48 -14.57
CA LEU A 363 -4.78 -8.85 -13.18
C LEU A 363 -5.00 -10.33 -12.84
N ASP A 364 -6.16 -10.89 -13.20
CA ASP A 364 -6.50 -12.28 -12.88
C ASP A 364 -5.59 -13.28 -13.61
N LYS A 365 -5.27 -13.00 -14.88
CA LYS A 365 -4.37 -13.85 -15.68
C LYS A 365 -2.94 -13.75 -15.17
N THR A 366 -2.47 -12.54 -14.86
CA THR A 366 -1.14 -12.32 -14.28
C THR A 366 -1.00 -13.06 -12.94
N TYR A 367 -2.01 -12.98 -12.07
CA TYR A 367 -2.02 -13.71 -10.80
C TYR A 367 -1.93 -15.23 -11.02
N LYS A 368 -2.77 -15.80 -11.90
CA LYS A 368 -2.76 -17.24 -12.20
C LYS A 368 -1.43 -17.69 -12.79
N LEU A 369 -0.90 -16.95 -13.75
CA LEU A 369 0.39 -17.25 -14.38
C LEU A 369 1.52 -17.35 -13.35
N ILE A 370 1.61 -16.38 -12.45
CA ILE A 370 2.65 -16.38 -11.41
C ILE A 370 2.42 -17.52 -10.43
N LYS A 371 1.17 -17.71 -9.97
CA LYS A 371 0.83 -18.77 -9.04
C LYS A 371 1.16 -20.16 -9.60
N ASP A 372 0.70 -20.45 -10.81
CA ASP A 372 0.95 -21.73 -11.48
C ASP A 372 2.44 -21.99 -11.70
N ALA A 373 3.23 -20.94 -11.93
CA ALA A 373 4.68 -21.07 -12.05
C ALA A 373 5.37 -21.33 -10.71
N MET A 374 4.96 -20.65 -9.64
CA MET A 374 5.52 -20.86 -8.30
C MET A 374 5.11 -22.22 -7.70
N ASP A 375 3.89 -22.67 -7.96
CA ASP A 375 3.39 -23.98 -7.50
C ASP A 375 4.11 -25.14 -8.20
N LYS A 376 4.71 -24.93 -9.38
CA LYS A 376 5.55 -25.93 -10.09
C LYS A 376 7.00 -25.96 -9.61
N MET A 377 7.45 -24.92 -8.89
CA MET A 377 8.81 -24.82 -8.37
C MET A 377 8.94 -25.37 -6.95
N ASN A 378 7.82 -25.54 -6.24
CA ASN A 378 7.72 -26.18 -4.92
C ASN A 378 7.22 -27.63 -5.08
#